data_AF-A0A2E3XIK1-F1
#
_entry.id   AF-A0A2E3XIK1-F1
#
_cell.length_a   1.000
_cell.length_b   1.000
_cell.length_c   1.000
_cell.angle_alpha   90.00
_cell.angle_beta   90.00
_cell.angle_gamma   90.00
#
_symmetry.space_group_name_H-M   'P 1'
#
loop_
_entity.id
_entity.type
_entity.pdbx_description
1 polymer ?
#
loop_
_entity_poly.entity_id
_entity_poly.type
_entity_poly.pdbx_seq_one_letter_code
_entity_poly.pdbx_strand_id
1 'polypeptide(L)'
;GVVPVSGWLQVRIEGDPLGDWQIYSECFDERDVCRFDEITQASTGMISVNLSREVDATPQPFRVVVLIDVHGHVDEHTIVFQTLEVTTTKDPLWILVEDTETPRICVEIIVVDGDYINLTSGNQFWYFENETSLGPGIHDLCMRGHEGALFSQGRTPDHFFAMGPTVTILRNNQTSQNLVMPIDNSQLKFQFSDGDWGLPFSNLTYEFSITRGESESAFCPSTDVIVEVNSTGDWERELSDRSSILIPAGHSGNGTIRMSGPGWLAICSGTNMLSWYSMVEGPDVFTYSGEELTIYNRENYSMPISIDWTGDADEFDKWDISVPSGIDAMSSVFVNMTSNDDSHAPLVYWVETDENGINLNLAARSNLGD
;
A
#
# COMPACT_ATOMS: atom_id res chain seq x y z
N GLY A 1 18.04 -25.71 -7.44
CA GLY A 1 17.33 -26.71 -8.28
C GLY A 1 18.14 -27.99 -8.43
N VAL A 2 17.58 -29.01 -9.10
CA VAL A 2 18.32 -30.22 -9.52
C VAL A 2 19.32 -29.90 -10.63
N VAL A 3 18.99 -28.92 -11.47
CA VAL A 3 19.86 -28.31 -12.49
C VAL A 3 20.43 -27.00 -11.93
N PRO A 4 21.65 -26.57 -12.31
CA PRO A 4 22.20 -25.27 -11.91
C PRO A 4 21.28 -24.12 -12.30
N VAL A 5 21.07 -23.18 -11.37
CA VAL A 5 20.28 -21.96 -11.58
C VAL A 5 21.08 -20.74 -11.15
N SER A 6 20.91 -19.64 -11.87
CA SER A 6 21.43 -18.32 -11.51
C SER A 6 20.27 -17.36 -11.32
N GLY A 7 20.46 -16.36 -10.48
CA GLY A 7 19.43 -15.40 -10.16
C GLY A 7 19.90 -14.37 -9.15
N TRP A 8 18.93 -13.75 -8.49
CA TRP A 8 19.15 -12.67 -7.54
C TRP A 8 18.35 -12.90 -6.26
N LEU A 9 18.86 -12.33 -5.17
CA LEU A 9 18.14 -12.18 -3.92
C LEU A 9 17.93 -10.70 -3.65
N GLN A 10 16.70 -10.36 -3.29
CA GLN A 10 16.34 -9.05 -2.77
C GLN A 10 15.85 -9.21 -1.35
N VAL A 11 16.12 -8.21 -0.51
CA VAL A 11 15.68 -8.22 0.88
C VAL A 11 15.02 -6.90 1.20
N ARG A 12 13.84 -6.96 1.82
CA ARG A 12 13.13 -5.78 2.32
C ARG A 12 12.58 -6.01 3.73
N ILE A 13 12.23 -4.93 4.41
CA ILE A 13 11.62 -4.95 5.74
C ILE A 13 10.21 -4.40 5.63
N GLU A 14 9.27 -5.04 6.33
CA GLU A 14 7.87 -4.61 6.41
C GLU A 14 7.39 -4.63 7.86
N GLY A 15 6.50 -3.69 8.21
CA GLY A 15 5.70 -3.71 9.44
C GLY A 15 6.15 -2.82 10.61
N ASP A 16 7.41 -2.34 10.64
CA ASP A 16 7.86 -1.34 11.62
C ASP A 16 8.03 0.05 10.97
N PRO A 17 6.95 0.84 10.84
CA PRO A 17 6.96 2.17 10.20
C PRO A 17 7.89 3.19 10.84
N LEU A 18 8.26 2.95 12.10
CA LEU A 18 9.06 3.89 12.88
C LEU A 18 10.51 3.39 13.02
N GLY A 19 10.84 2.25 12.39
CA GLY A 19 12.10 1.59 12.57
C GLY A 19 13.27 2.21 11.80
N ASP A 20 12.99 2.87 10.67
CA ASP A 20 14.00 3.41 9.73
C ASP A 20 15.17 2.42 9.52
N TRP A 21 14.79 1.20 9.14
CA TRP A 21 15.71 0.09 9.06
C TRP A 21 16.60 0.18 7.82
N GLN A 22 17.90 0.04 8.02
CA GLN A 22 18.90 -0.13 6.99
C GLN A 22 19.28 -1.61 6.88
N ILE A 23 19.37 -2.10 5.65
CA ILE A 23 19.74 -3.48 5.34
C ILE A 23 21.08 -3.44 4.62
N TYR A 24 22.06 -4.22 5.09
CA TYR A 24 23.35 -4.35 4.42
C TYR A 24 23.82 -5.80 4.37
N SER A 25 24.40 -6.17 3.24
CA SER A 25 25.06 -7.46 3.03
C SER A 25 26.31 -7.25 2.19
N GLU A 26 27.36 -8.04 2.44
CA GLU A 26 28.57 -8.00 1.62
C GLU A 26 28.32 -8.43 0.17
N CYS A 27 27.22 -9.15 -0.10
CA CYS A 27 26.88 -9.59 -1.45
C CYS A 27 26.00 -8.60 -2.22
N PHE A 28 25.49 -7.56 -1.57
CA PHE A 28 24.70 -6.54 -2.23
C PHE A 28 25.57 -5.69 -3.15
N ASP A 29 25.11 -5.51 -4.39
CA ASP A 29 25.69 -4.54 -5.32
C ASP A 29 25.16 -3.12 -5.06
N GLU A 30 25.49 -2.17 -5.93
CA GLU A 30 25.00 -0.78 -5.83
C GLU A 30 23.48 -0.63 -5.94
N ARG A 31 22.76 -1.72 -6.25
CA ARG A 31 21.31 -1.79 -6.36
C ARG A 31 20.72 -2.61 -5.21
N ASP A 32 21.47 -2.89 -4.14
CA ASP A 32 21.00 -3.64 -2.97
C ASP A 32 20.48 -5.05 -3.30
N VAL A 33 21.03 -5.69 -4.34
CA VAL A 33 20.69 -7.07 -4.72
C VAL A 33 21.90 -7.99 -4.72
N CYS A 34 21.65 -9.25 -4.37
CA CYS A 34 22.69 -10.27 -4.26
C CYS A 34 22.58 -11.25 -5.43
N ARG A 35 23.53 -11.22 -6.36
CA ARG A 35 23.58 -12.18 -7.47
C ARG A 35 24.15 -13.52 -7.01
N PHE A 36 23.54 -14.61 -7.44
CA PHE A 36 24.10 -15.96 -7.32
C PHE A 36 24.13 -16.66 -8.68
N ASP A 37 25.15 -17.49 -8.91
CA ASP A 37 25.36 -18.15 -10.19
C ASP A 37 25.55 -19.66 -10.04
N GLU A 38 24.96 -20.42 -10.97
CA GLU A 38 25.13 -21.88 -11.13
C GLU A 38 24.91 -22.71 -9.85
N ILE A 39 23.95 -22.30 -9.02
CA ILE A 39 23.62 -22.95 -7.75
C ILE A 39 22.75 -24.19 -7.96
N THR A 40 23.09 -25.28 -7.28
CA THR A 40 22.28 -26.52 -7.25
C THR A 40 21.83 -26.81 -5.82
N GLN A 41 20.94 -27.79 -5.64
CA GLN A 41 20.55 -28.28 -4.30
C GLN A 41 21.74 -28.82 -3.46
N ALA A 42 22.86 -29.17 -4.10
CA ALA A 42 24.07 -29.62 -3.42
C ALA A 42 25.01 -28.45 -3.03
N SER A 43 24.74 -27.25 -3.55
CA SER A 43 25.52 -26.05 -3.27
C SER A 43 25.03 -25.43 -1.96
N THR A 44 25.71 -25.73 -0.85
CA THR A 44 25.44 -25.06 0.43
C THR A 44 26.20 -23.74 0.48
N GLY A 45 25.50 -22.64 0.75
CA GLY A 45 26.06 -21.31 0.93
C GLY A 45 25.46 -20.62 2.14
N MET A 46 26.05 -19.48 2.51
CA MET A 46 25.52 -18.60 3.55
C MET A 46 25.64 -17.17 3.07
N ILE A 47 24.60 -16.38 3.32
CA ILE A 47 24.59 -14.94 3.10
C ILE A 47 24.35 -14.30 4.46
N SER A 48 25.20 -13.33 4.79
CA SER A 48 25.06 -12.54 6.00
C SER A 48 24.29 -11.27 5.64
N VAL A 49 23.05 -11.16 6.13
CA VAL A 49 22.25 -9.94 6.06
C VAL A 49 22.28 -9.31 7.44
N ASN A 50 22.70 -8.06 7.50
CA ASN A 50 22.74 -7.30 8.73
C ASN A 50 21.70 -6.18 8.68
N LEU A 51 21.06 -5.95 9.83
CA LEU A 51 20.04 -4.94 10.00
C LEU A 51 20.55 -3.91 11.00
N SER A 52 20.44 -2.63 10.66
CA SER A 52 20.74 -1.51 11.55
C SER A 52 19.61 -0.51 11.55
N ARG A 53 19.51 0.27 12.63
CA ARG A 53 18.56 1.36 12.77
C ARG A 53 19.19 2.45 13.64
N GLU A 54 18.86 3.70 13.36
CA GLU A 54 19.35 4.85 14.12
C GLU A 54 18.32 5.37 15.14
N VAL A 55 17.10 4.81 15.15
CA VAL A 55 16.00 5.25 16.00
C VAL A 55 16.12 4.65 17.41
N ASP A 56 16.16 5.53 18.42
CA ASP A 56 16.18 5.17 19.85
C ASP A 56 14.76 4.91 20.39
N ALA A 57 14.06 3.96 19.77
CA ALA A 57 12.75 3.48 20.19
C ALA A 57 12.74 1.94 20.23
N THR A 58 11.86 1.33 21.04
CA THR A 58 11.69 -0.13 21.00
C THR A 58 11.11 -0.52 19.65
N PRO A 59 11.69 -1.50 18.92
CA PRO A 59 11.15 -1.88 17.62
C PRO A 59 9.79 -2.53 17.80
N GLN A 60 8.86 -2.14 16.94
CA GLN A 60 7.64 -2.92 16.75
C GLN A 60 7.99 -4.20 15.99
N PRO A 61 7.14 -5.23 16.03
CA PRO A 61 7.33 -6.42 15.22
C PRO A 61 7.47 -6.02 13.75
N PHE A 62 8.43 -6.64 13.09
CA PHE A 62 8.66 -6.45 11.65
C PHE A 62 8.95 -7.81 11.03
N ARG A 63 8.82 -7.90 9.71
CA ARG A 63 9.27 -9.06 8.95
C ARG A 63 10.35 -8.67 7.96
N VAL A 64 11.34 -9.53 7.83
CA VAL A 64 12.29 -9.52 6.73
C VAL A 64 11.72 -10.40 5.64
N VAL A 65 11.55 -9.82 4.46
CA VAL A 65 11.10 -10.53 3.27
C VAL A 65 12.28 -10.71 2.34
N VAL A 66 12.59 -11.96 2.03
CA VAL A 66 13.65 -12.37 1.10
C VAL A 66 13.00 -12.89 -0.17
N LEU A 67 13.19 -12.17 -1.27
CA LEU A 67 12.74 -12.58 -2.59
C LEU A 67 13.85 -13.34 -3.29
N ILE A 68 13.52 -14.48 -3.89
CA ILE A 68 14.38 -15.26 -4.76
C ILE A 68 13.88 -15.09 -6.18
N ASP A 69 14.64 -14.39 -7.02
CA ASP A 69 14.31 -14.17 -8.43
C ASP A 69 15.22 -15.04 -9.31
N VAL A 70 14.66 -16.08 -9.91
CA VAL A 70 15.31 -16.86 -10.97
C VAL A 70 14.46 -16.82 -12.23
N HIS A 71 15.09 -16.99 -13.39
CA HIS A 71 14.36 -16.92 -14.66
C HIS A 71 13.18 -17.92 -14.70
N GLY A 72 11.95 -17.37 -14.80
CA GLY A 72 10.71 -18.13 -14.87
C GLY A 72 10.22 -18.72 -13.54
N HIS A 73 10.83 -18.35 -12.41
CA HIS A 73 10.37 -18.76 -11.09
C HIS A 73 10.80 -17.76 -10.02
N VAL A 74 9.83 -17.26 -9.25
CA VAL A 74 10.07 -16.39 -8.11
C VAL A 74 9.54 -17.09 -6.86
N ASP A 75 10.23 -16.93 -5.74
CA ASP A 75 9.78 -17.42 -4.44
C ASP A 75 10.04 -16.36 -3.36
N GLU A 76 9.24 -16.39 -2.29
CA GLU A 76 9.33 -15.45 -1.18
C GLU A 76 9.51 -16.20 0.15
N HIS A 77 10.44 -15.72 0.97
CA HIS A 77 10.67 -16.22 2.31
C HIS A 77 10.56 -15.09 3.34
N THR A 78 9.74 -15.32 4.35
CA THR A 78 9.45 -14.33 5.39
C THR A 78 9.99 -14.77 6.73
N ILE A 79 10.67 -13.87 7.44
CA ILE A 79 11.15 -14.08 8.81
C ILE A 79 10.58 -12.98 9.69
N VAL A 80 9.76 -13.34 10.67
CA VAL A 80 9.16 -12.39 11.62
C VAL A 80 10.07 -12.19 12.83
N PHE A 81 10.34 -10.93 13.15
CA PHE A 81 11.08 -10.48 14.32
C PHE A 81 10.12 -9.83 15.31
N GLN A 82 10.23 -10.23 16.57
CA GLN A 82 9.42 -9.71 17.66
C GLN A 82 10.32 -9.43 18.88
N THR A 83 10.02 -8.36 19.60
CA THR A 83 10.72 -8.06 20.85
C THR A 83 10.21 -8.97 21.96
N LEU A 84 11.13 -9.66 22.65
CA LEU A 84 10.79 -10.51 23.79
C LEU A 84 10.59 -9.68 25.06
N GLU A 85 9.84 -10.23 26.01
CA GLU A 85 9.61 -9.65 27.35
C GLU A 85 8.92 -8.27 27.35
N VAL A 86 8.32 -7.88 26.22
CA VAL A 86 7.47 -6.69 26.11
C VAL A 86 6.13 -7.06 25.54
N THR A 87 5.08 -6.34 25.94
CA THR A 87 3.76 -6.49 25.31
C THR A 87 3.82 -5.98 23.88
N THR A 88 3.47 -6.84 22.93
CA THR A 88 3.66 -6.61 21.50
C THR A 88 2.66 -7.43 20.69
N THR A 89 2.50 -7.13 19.40
CA THR A 89 1.77 -8.01 18.49
C THR A 89 2.62 -9.19 18.05
N LYS A 90 1.95 -10.27 17.65
CA LYS A 90 2.59 -11.44 17.06
C LYS A 90 2.93 -11.21 15.59
N ASP A 91 2.00 -10.60 14.86
CA ASP A 91 2.16 -10.24 13.46
C ASP A 91 2.58 -8.77 13.33
N PRO A 92 3.41 -8.44 12.31
CA PRO A 92 3.92 -7.09 12.09
C PRO A 92 2.94 -6.20 11.29
N LEU A 93 1.88 -6.78 10.74
CA LEU A 93 0.85 -6.09 9.96
C LEU A 93 -0.53 -6.40 10.52
N TRP A 94 -1.46 -5.47 10.41
CA TRP A 94 -2.87 -5.76 10.57
C TRP A 94 -3.35 -6.68 9.44
N ILE A 95 -4.08 -7.73 9.79
CA ILE A 95 -4.70 -8.61 8.79
C ILE A 95 -6.05 -8.01 8.42
N LEU A 96 -6.23 -7.66 7.15
CA LEU A 96 -7.54 -7.29 6.61
C LEU A 96 -8.40 -8.56 6.46
N VAL A 97 -9.30 -8.77 7.41
CA VAL A 97 -10.17 -9.95 7.47
C VAL A 97 -11.39 -9.77 6.57
N GLU A 98 -11.89 -8.54 6.46
CA GLU A 98 -13.03 -8.17 5.61
C GLU A 98 -12.72 -6.86 4.86
N ASP A 99 -12.59 -6.94 3.53
CA ASP A 99 -12.50 -5.78 2.63
C ASP A 99 -13.91 -5.41 2.14
N THR A 100 -14.64 -4.65 2.97
CA THR A 100 -15.99 -4.14 2.67
C THR A 100 -16.07 -2.65 3.00
N GLU A 101 -17.21 -2.01 2.73
CA GLU A 101 -17.47 -0.62 3.13
C GLU A 101 -17.18 -0.36 4.62
N THR A 102 -17.39 -1.35 5.48
CA THR A 102 -17.01 -1.31 6.89
C THR A 102 -15.92 -2.35 7.14
N PRO A 103 -14.64 -2.03 6.90
CA PRO A 103 -13.56 -3.02 6.89
C PRO A 103 -13.29 -3.58 8.29
N ARG A 104 -12.80 -4.81 8.37
CA ARG A 104 -12.41 -5.44 9.63
C ARG A 104 -10.95 -5.83 9.62
N ILE A 105 -10.19 -5.36 10.60
CA ILE A 105 -8.77 -5.68 10.77
C ILE A 105 -8.53 -6.40 12.10
N CYS A 106 -7.64 -7.39 12.11
CA CYS A 106 -7.32 -8.16 13.31
C CYS A 106 -5.83 -8.49 13.41
N VAL A 107 -5.34 -8.63 14.64
CA VAL A 107 -4.03 -9.22 14.99
C VAL A 107 -4.12 -9.93 16.34
N GLU A 108 -3.12 -10.74 16.67
CA GLU A 108 -2.91 -11.24 18.03
C GLU A 108 -1.95 -10.32 18.80
N ILE A 109 -2.37 -9.87 19.99
CA ILE A 109 -1.51 -9.14 20.94
C ILE A 109 -1.09 -10.07 22.09
N ILE A 110 0.20 -10.05 22.41
CA ILE A 110 0.82 -10.81 23.49
C ILE A 110 1.06 -9.84 24.65
N VAL A 111 0.37 -10.07 25.76
CA VAL A 111 0.56 -9.33 27.01
C VAL A 111 1.44 -10.18 27.93
N VAL A 112 2.58 -9.64 28.32
CA VAL A 112 3.58 -10.39 29.11
C VAL A 112 3.11 -10.65 30.54
N ASP A 113 3.65 -11.70 31.16
CA ASP A 113 3.31 -12.09 32.52
C ASP A 113 3.50 -10.93 33.52
N GLY A 114 2.43 -10.61 34.25
CA GLY A 114 2.41 -9.53 35.23
C GLY A 114 2.07 -8.14 34.66
N ASP A 115 1.92 -7.99 33.34
CA ASP A 115 1.45 -6.75 32.70
C ASP A 115 -0.08 -6.71 32.63
N TYR A 116 -0.64 -5.51 32.75
CA TYR A 116 -2.07 -5.23 32.61
C TYR A 116 -2.23 -3.91 31.88
N ILE A 117 -2.86 -3.97 30.71
CA ILE A 117 -2.91 -2.86 29.78
C ILE A 117 -4.35 -2.43 29.50
N ASN A 118 -4.50 -1.16 29.15
CA ASN A 118 -5.72 -0.64 28.55
C ASN A 118 -5.41 -0.10 27.15
N LEU A 119 -6.20 -0.52 26.17
CA LEU A 119 -6.09 -0.09 24.79
C LEU A 119 -7.04 1.08 24.53
N THR A 120 -6.52 2.11 23.87
CA THR A 120 -7.33 3.24 23.41
C THR A 120 -6.95 3.59 21.98
N SER A 121 -7.88 4.09 21.19
CA SER A 121 -7.60 4.68 19.88
C SER A 121 -8.28 6.04 19.80
N GLY A 122 -7.56 7.02 19.27
CA GLY A 122 -8.09 8.36 19.00
C GLY A 122 -8.68 8.51 17.61
N ASN A 123 -8.82 7.42 16.85
CA ASN A 123 -9.32 7.48 15.49
C ASN A 123 -10.86 7.40 15.45
N GLN A 124 -11.49 8.29 14.67
CA GLN A 124 -12.95 8.39 14.59
C GLN A 124 -13.58 7.42 13.60
N PHE A 125 -12.80 6.84 12.70
CA PHE A 125 -13.26 5.87 11.71
C PHE A 125 -13.10 4.42 12.16
N TRP A 126 -12.48 4.17 13.32
CA TRP A 126 -12.19 2.82 13.80
C TRP A 126 -12.60 2.66 15.26
N TYR A 127 -13.19 1.52 15.61
CA TYR A 127 -13.50 1.16 16.99
C TYR A 127 -13.13 -0.29 17.30
N PHE A 128 -12.86 -0.58 18.58
CA PHE A 128 -12.55 -1.94 19.04
C PHE A 128 -13.80 -2.81 19.06
N GLU A 129 -13.70 -4.04 18.53
CA GLU A 129 -14.75 -5.05 18.69
C GLU A 129 -14.59 -5.86 19.98
N ASN A 130 -13.36 -5.96 20.48
CA ASN A 130 -12.99 -6.78 21.63
C ASN A 130 -12.81 -5.95 22.92
N GLU A 131 -12.60 -6.65 24.04
CA GLU A 131 -12.24 -6.01 25.32
C GLU A 131 -10.92 -5.24 25.18
N THR A 132 -10.87 -4.03 25.71
CA THR A 132 -9.68 -3.17 25.65
C THR A 132 -8.84 -3.23 26.92
N SER A 133 -9.36 -3.84 28.00
CA SER A 133 -8.64 -4.07 29.25
C SER A 133 -8.10 -5.49 29.28
N LEU A 134 -6.82 -5.66 29.01
CA LEU A 134 -6.20 -6.96 28.82
C LEU A 134 -5.24 -7.29 29.98
N GLY A 135 -5.36 -8.52 30.50
CA GLY A 135 -4.37 -9.11 31.40
C GLY A 135 -3.33 -9.95 30.65
N PRO A 136 -2.42 -10.63 31.37
CA PRO A 136 -1.40 -11.47 30.74
C PRO A 136 -1.99 -12.58 29.86
N GLY A 137 -1.33 -12.86 28.73
CA GLY A 137 -1.76 -13.88 27.76
C GLY A 137 -1.79 -13.38 26.32
N ILE A 138 -2.29 -14.22 25.42
CA ILE A 138 -2.52 -13.89 24.01
C ILE A 138 -3.99 -13.52 23.84
N HIS A 139 -4.26 -12.40 23.19
CA HIS A 139 -5.61 -11.89 22.96
C HIS A 139 -5.79 -11.49 21.50
N ASP A 140 -7.01 -11.69 21.01
CA ASP A 140 -7.41 -11.15 19.71
C ASP A 140 -7.68 -9.65 19.85
N LEU A 141 -7.01 -8.86 19.02
CA LEU A 141 -7.24 -7.44 18.88
C LEU A 141 -7.85 -7.19 17.50
N CYS A 142 -9.17 -7.01 17.45
CA CYS A 142 -9.87 -6.62 16.22
C CYS A 142 -10.46 -5.23 16.32
N MET A 143 -10.43 -4.51 15.19
CA MET A 143 -11.06 -3.23 15.02
C MET A 143 -11.97 -3.25 13.80
N ARG A 144 -13.15 -2.65 13.94
CA ARG A 144 -14.10 -2.43 12.86
C ARG A 144 -14.00 -0.99 12.39
N GLY A 145 -13.90 -0.83 11.08
CA GLY A 145 -13.91 0.43 10.40
C GLY A 145 -15.34 0.85 10.05
N HIS A 146 -15.57 2.14 10.12
CA HIS A 146 -16.67 2.82 9.46
C HIS A 146 -16.39 2.98 7.95
N GLU A 147 -17.40 3.44 7.20
CA GLU A 147 -17.24 3.85 5.81
C GLU A 147 -16.10 4.86 5.67
N GLY A 148 -15.18 4.61 4.73
CA GLY A 148 -13.99 5.44 4.52
C GLY A 148 -12.79 5.13 5.43
N ALA A 149 -12.87 4.15 6.33
CA ALA A 149 -11.83 3.89 7.33
C ALA A 149 -10.44 3.52 6.76
N LEU A 150 -10.37 2.84 5.60
CA LEU A 150 -9.10 2.58 4.89
C LEU A 150 -8.52 3.84 4.21
N PHE A 151 -9.35 4.85 3.94
CA PHE A 151 -8.96 6.11 3.32
C PHE A 151 -8.71 7.21 4.35
N SER A 152 -9.10 7.01 5.62
CA SER A 152 -8.88 7.95 6.72
C SER A 152 -7.45 7.97 7.24
N GLN A 153 -6.60 7.06 6.77
CA GLN A 153 -5.23 6.89 7.24
C GLN A 153 -4.27 7.30 6.15
N GLY A 154 -3.16 7.91 6.56
CA GLY A 154 -2.06 8.18 5.65
C GLY A 154 -1.49 6.88 5.08
N ARG A 155 -0.90 6.99 3.89
CA ARG A 155 0.05 6.02 3.36
C ARG A 155 1.42 6.67 3.49
N THR A 156 2.37 6.02 4.14
CA THR A 156 3.74 6.55 4.20
C THR A 156 4.51 6.08 2.96
N PRO A 157 5.51 6.84 2.48
CA PRO A 157 6.27 6.50 1.27
C PRO A 157 6.92 5.11 1.31
N ASP A 158 7.26 4.64 2.51
CA ASP A 158 7.89 3.33 2.71
C ASP A 158 6.86 2.19 2.84
N HIS A 159 5.56 2.51 2.91
CA HIS A 159 4.48 1.57 3.16
C HIS A 159 3.42 1.71 2.08
N PHE A 160 3.50 0.80 1.10
CA PHE A 160 2.53 0.65 0.00
C PHE A 160 1.10 0.31 0.46
N PHE A 161 0.95 0.10 1.76
CA PHE A 161 -0.27 -0.25 2.46
C PHE A 161 -0.86 0.99 3.15
N ALA A 162 -2.18 1.03 3.31
CA ALA A 162 -2.81 1.92 4.27
C ALA A 162 -2.28 1.64 5.68
N MET A 163 -2.02 2.71 6.44
CA MET A 163 -1.71 2.56 7.87
C MET A 163 -2.97 2.14 8.63
N GLY A 164 -2.81 1.28 9.63
CA GLY A 164 -3.87 1.00 10.58
C GLY A 164 -4.07 2.15 11.57
N PRO A 165 -5.20 2.17 12.31
CA PRO A 165 -5.39 3.12 13.39
C PRO A 165 -4.31 2.95 14.45
N THR A 166 -3.75 4.05 14.94
CA THR A 166 -2.85 4.02 16.09
C THR A 166 -3.60 3.52 17.32
N VAL A 167 -3.07 2.47 17.93
CA VAL A 167 -3.54 1.94 19.21
C VAL A 167 -2.56 2.35 20.30
N THR A 168 -3.03 3.13 21.26
CA THR A 168 -2.25 3.51 22.44
C THR A 168 -2.45 2.49 23.55
N ILE A 169 -1.35 1.89 23.98
CA ILE A 169 -1.26 0.95 25.10
C ILE A 169 -0.95 1.75 26.37
N LEU A 170 -1.93 1.80 27.28
CA LEU A 170 -1.84 2.49 28.57
C LEU A 170 -1.56 1.50 29.69
N ARG A 171 -0.64 1.88 30.59
CA ARG A 171 -0.30 1.15 31.81
C ARG A 171 -0.35 2.10 33.00
N ASN A 172 -0.75 1.58 34.15
CA ASN A 172 -0.81 2.39 35.36
C ASN A 172 0.59 2.91 35.74
N ASN A 173 0.76 4.23 35.76
CA ASN A 173 2.01 4.92 36.14
C ASN A 173 3.23 4.65 35.23
N GLN A 174 3.01 4.27 33.97
CA GLN A 174 4.09 4.15 32.98
C GLN A 174 3.80 4.99 31.74
N THR A 175 4.84 5.25 30.95
CA THR A 175 4.70 5.92 29.66
C THR A 175 3.85 5.07 28.73
N SER A 176 2.91 5.72 28.04
CA SER A 176 2.10 5.07 27.01
C SER A 176 2.97 4.63 25.83
N GLN A 177 2.63 3.49 25.25
CA GLN A 177 3.27 2.98 24.04
C GLN A 177 2.27 3.03 22.89
N ASN A 178 2.72 3.39 21.69
CA ASN A 178 1.88 3.38 20.50
C ASN A 178 2.20 2.16 19.65
N LEU A 179 1.16 1.44 19.24
CA LEU A 179 1.20 0.41 18.24
C LEU A 179 0.71 1.04 16.92
N VAL A 180 1.59 1.06 15.93
CA VAL A 180 1.37 1.65 14.61
C VAL A 180 1.85 0.63 13.59
N MET A 181 0.92 0.03 12.87
CA MET A 181 1.20 -1.04 11.90
C MET A 181 0.46 -0.77 10.59
N PRO A 182 1.02 -1.15 9.43
CA PRO A 182 0.30 -1.15 8.17
C PRO A 182 -0.80 -2.23 8.13
N ILE A 183 -1.77 -2.07 7.22
CA ILE A 183 -2.81 -3.07 6.95
C ILE A 183 -2.42 -3.90 5.73
N ASP A 184 -2.24 -5.20 5.91
CA ASP A 184 -1.92 -6.10 4.81
C ASP A 184 -3.03 -6.10 3.74
N ASN A 185 -2.66 -6.24 2.47
CA ASN A 185 -3.56 -6.20 1.30
C ASN A 185 -4.40 -4.92 1.13
N SER A 186 -3.91 -3.78 1.62
CA SER A 186 -4.59 -2.47 1.50
C SER A 186 -3.95 -1.52 0.47
N GLN A 187 -3.28 -2.08 -0.54
CA GLN A 187 -2.69 -1.30 -1.63
C GLN A 187 -3.77 -0.51 -2.37
N LEU A 188 -3.38 0.62 -2.97
CA LEU A 188 -4.29 1.37 -3.83
C LEU A 188 -4.73 0.50 -5.01
N LYS A 189 -6.04 0.49 -5.26
CA LYS A 189 -6.62 -0.16 -6.42
C LYS A 189 -6.37 0.72 -7.65
N PHE A 190 -5.90 0.10 -8.72
CA PHE A 190 -5.67 0.74 -9.99
C PHE A 190 -6.50 0.00 -11.04
N GLN A 191 -7.40 0.73 -11.70
CA GLN A 191 -8.30 0.15 -12.69
C GLN A 191 -7.75 0.26 -14.10
N PHE A 192 -8.04 -0.77 -14.88
CA PHE A 192 -7.70 -0.86 -16.29
C PHE A 192 -8.85 -1.55 -17.02
N SER A 193 -8.97 -1.26 -18.32
CA SER A 193 -10.15 -1.59 -19.11
C SER A 193 -9.77 -2.34 -20.37
N ASP A 194 -10.45 -3.45 -20.63
CA ASP A 194 -10.20 -4.34 -21.77
C ASP A 194 -8.74 -4.82 -21.83
N GLY A 195 -8.08 -4.97 -20.68
CA GLY A 195 -6.66 -5.33 -20.60
C GLY A 195 -5.68 -4.21 -20.97
N ASP A 196 -6.16 -3.02 -21.34
CA ASP A 196 -5.31 -1.90 -21.72
C ASP A 196 -5.23 -0.88 -20.57
N TRP A 197 -4.00 -0.44 -20.28
CA TRP A 197 -3.74 0.63 -19.34
C TRP A 197 -2.90 1.73 -19.99
N GLY A 198 -3.47 2.92 -20.14
CA GLY A 198 -2.72 4.09 -20.58
C GLY A 198 -1.77 4.57 -19.48
N LEU A 199 -0.54 4.94 -19.82
CA LEU A 199 0.37 5.57 -18.86
C LEU A 199 -0.07 7.00 -18.56
N PRO A 200 -0.42 7.34 -17.30
CA PRO A 200 -0.90 8.68 -16.97
C PRO A 200 0.24 9.71 -16.84
N PHE A 201 1.50 9.27 -16.87
CA PHE A 201 2.66 10.12 -16.62
C PHE A 201 3.43 10.39 -17.91
N SER A 202 3.72 11.66 -18.18
CA SER A 202 4.60 12.09 -19.26
C SER A 202 5.58 13.14 -18.78
N ASN A 203 6.72 13.23 -19.47
CA ASN A 203 7.81 14.19 -19.26
C ASN A 203 8.41 14.17 -17.85
N LEU A 204 8.40 13.01 -17.17
CA LEU A 204 9.11 12.84 -15.91
C LEU A 204 10.62 13.01 -16.13
N THR A 205 11.30 13.70 -15.21
CA THR A 205 12.73 14.03 -15.33
C THR A 205 13.66 12.88 -14.95
N TYR A 206 13.11 11.74 -14.54
CA TYR A 206 13.83 10.56 -14.10
C TYR A 206 13.32 9.31 -14.82
N GLU A 207 14.17 8.30 -14.91
CA GLU A 207 13.79 6.98 -15.41
C GLU A 207 13.16 6.14 -14.32
N PHE A 208 12.27 5.24 -14.72
CA PHE A 208 11.64 4.30 -13.80
C PHE A 208 11.26 3.03 -14.55
N SER A 209 11.15 1.91 -13.83
CA SER A 209 10.63 0.67 -14.38
C SER A 209 9.21 0.41 -13.89
N ILE A 210 8.44 -0.27 -14.72
CA ILE A 210 7.12 -0.78 -14.38
C ILE A 210 7.21 -2.29 -14.40
N THR A 211 6.82 -2.92 -13.30
CA THR A 211 6.86 -4.37 -13.12
C THR A 211 5.47 -4.85 -12.75
N ARG A 212 5.06 -5.98 -13.31
CA ARG A 212 3.75 -6.58 -13.08
C ARG A 212 3.89 -8.01 -12.58
N GLY A 213 2.95 -8.45 -11.75
CA GLY A 213 2.74 -9.87 -11.46
C GLY A 213 1.28 -10.20 -11.22
N GLU A 214 0.91 -11.46 -11.38
CA GLU A 214 -0.46 -11.96 -11.23
C GLU A 214 -0.78 -12.33 -9.77
N SER A 215 0.22 -12.67 -8.97
CA SER A 215 0.07 -13.08 -7.57
C SER A 215 1.29 -12.72 -6.71
N GLU A 216 1.19 -13.02 -5.41
CA GLU A 216 2.21 -12.76 -4.38
C GLU A 216 2.53 -11.26 -4.22
N SER A 217 3.57 -10.96 -3.45
CA SER A 217 4.00 -9.59 -3.21
C SER A 217 4.64 -8.98 -4.45
N ALA A 218 4.47 -7.67 -4.60
CA ALA A 218 5.18 -6.91 -5.61
C ALA A 218 6.68 -6.86 -5.33
N PHE A 219 7.45 -6.69 -6.40
CA PHE A 219 8.88 -6.46 -6.32
C PHE A 219 9.36 -5.59 -7.48
N CYS A 220 10.54 -5.00 -7.31
CA CYS A 220 11.24 -4.30 -8.38
C CYS A 220 12.20 -5.22 -9.12
N PRO A 221 12.50 -4.96 -10.40
CA PRO A 221 13.35 -5.85 -11.18
C PRO A 221 14.73 -6.05 -10.53
N SER A 222 15.15 -7.31 -10.35
CA SER A 222 16.52 -7.60 -9.89
C SER A 222 17.57 -7.45 -10.99
N THR A 223 17.17 -7.60 -12.24
CA THR A 223 18.06 -7.51 -13.41
C THR A 223 18.22 -6.08 -13.90
N ASP A 224 19.41 -5.76 -14.40
CA ASP A 224 19.73 -4.54 -15.12
C ASP A 224 19.29 -4.59 -16.59
N VAL A 225 18.96 -5.78 -17.11
CA VAL A 225 18.52 -5.98 -18.48
C VAL A 225 17.00 -5.93 -18.56
N ILE A 226 16.47 -4.71 -18.55
CA ILE A 226 15.03 -4.43 -18.70
C ILE A 226 14.79 -3.89 -20.11
N VAL A 227 13.68 -4.29 -20.74
CA VAL A 227 13.32 -3.80 -22.07
C VAL A 227 12.90 -2.34 -21.97
N GLU A 228 13.69 -1.44 -22.57
CA GLU A 228 13.36 -0.03 -22.69
C GLU A 228 12.27 0.22 -23.75
N VAL A 229 11.30 1.08 -23.43
CA VAL A 229 10.23 1.48 -24.36
C VAL A 229 10.69 2.60 -25.28
N ASN A 230 10.04 2.73 -26.44
CA ASN A 230 10.28 3.88 -27.31
C ASN A 230 9.71 5.14 -26.64
N SER A 231 10.58 6.09 -26.30
CA SER A 231 10.22 7.27 -25.52
C SER A 231 9.57 8.39 -26.33
N THR A 232 9.57 8.28 -27.67
CA THR A 232 9.06 9.30 -28.59
C THR A 232 7.96 8.71 -29.49
N GLY A 233 6.74 9.23 -29.34
CA GLY A 233 5.55 8.78 -30.08
C GLY A 233 4.74 7.70 -29.37
N ASP A 234 3.72 7.18 -30.06
CA ASP A 234 2.81 6.17 -29.50
C ASP A 234 3.50 4.80 -29.44
N TRP A 235 3.34 4.10 -28.33
CA TRP A 235 3.88 2.75 -28.16
C TRP A 235 2.94 1.87 -27.35
N GLU A 236 3.06 0.58 -27.60
CA GLU A 236 2.29 -0.44 -26.92
C GLU A 236 3.22 -1.57 -26.47
N ARG A 237 3.04 -2.05 -25.24
CA ARG A 237 3.78 -3.18 -24.67
C ARG A 237 2.86 -4.08 -23.87
N GLU A 238 2.96 -5.38 -24.11
CA GLU A 238 2.33 -6.38 -23.26
C GLU A 238 3.25 -6.71 -22.08
N LEU A 239 2.67 -6.70 -20.87
CA LEU A 239 3.32 -7.18 -19.65
C LEU A 239 2.64 -8.47 -19.18
N SER A 240 3.35 -9.58 -19.34
CA SER A 240 3.00 -10.87 -18.73
C SER A 240 3.31 -10.90 -17.24
N ASP A 241 2.92 -11.98 -16.56
CA ASP A 241 3.35 -12.23 -15.18
C ASP A 241 4.88 -12.11 -15.03
N ARG A 242 5.31 -11.41 -13.97
CA ARG A 242 6.70 -11.12 -13.61
C ARG A 242 7.55 -10.54 -14.74
N SER A 243 6.95 -9.64 -15.53
CA SER A 243 7.65 -8.90 -16.57
C SER A 243 7.79 -7.43 -16.23
N SER A 244 8.80 -6.81 -16.82
CA SER A 244 9.16 -5.42 -16.56
C SER A 244 9.55 -4.67 -17.83
N ILE A 245 9.24 -3.39 -17.86
CA ILE A 245 9.70 -2.44 -18.87
C ILE A 245 10.37 -1.24 -18.21
N LEU A 246 11.30 -0.62 -18.92
CA LEU A 246 11.98 0.60 -18.50
C LEU A 246 11.43 1.79 -19.28
N ILE A 247 10.99 2.80 -18.54
CA ILE A 247 10.55 4.09 -19.06
C ILE A 247 11.71 5.08 -18.88
N PRO A 248 12.32 5.58 -19.97
CA PRO A 248 13.46 6.47 -19.86
C PRO A 248 13.05 7.88 -19.43
N ALA A 249 14.00 8.60 -18.82
CA ALA A 249 13.82 9.99 -18.44
C ALA A 249 13.44 10.88 -19.64
N GLY A 250 12.52 11.81 -19.42
CA GLY A 250 12.02 12.72 -20.46
C GLY A 250 11.10 12.06 -21.49
N HIS A 251 10.52 10.90 -21.17
CA HIS A 251 9.51 10.26 -22.02
C HIS A 251 8.37 11.23 -22.38
N SER A 252 8.08 11.38 -23.67
CA SER A 252 7.06 12.32 -24.18
C SER A 252 5.99 11.65 -25.05
N GLY A 253 6.13 10.35 -25.29
CA GLY A 253 5.18 9.55 -26.07
C GLY A 253 3.92 9.18 -25.27
N ASN A 254 2.94 8.60 -25.97
CA ASN A 254 1.75 8.03 -25.34
C ASN A 254 1.93 6.52 -25.24
N GLY A 255 2.03 6.01 -24.03
CA GLY A 255 2.29 4.60 -23.77
C GLY A 255 1.04 3.85 -23.34
N THR A 256 0.77 2.71 -23.98
CA THR A 256 -0.25 1.77 -23.53
C THR A 256 0.41 0.46 -23.10
N ILE A 257 0.05 0.00 -21.91
CA ILE A 257 0.47 -1.27 -21.37
C ILE A 257 -0.69 -2.24 -21.47
N ARG A 258 -0.51 -3.33 -22.22
CA ARG A 258 -1.45 -4.44 -22.28
C ARG A 258 -1.15 -5.42 -21.16
N MET A 259 -2.19 -5.90 -20.51
CA MET A 259 -2.13 -6.79 -19.37
C MET A 259 -3.04 -7.99 -19.59
N SER A 260 -2.63 -9.15 -19.06
CA SER A 260 -3.39 -10.40 -19.14
C SER A 260 -4.57 -10.50 -18.18
N GLY A 261 -4.72 -9.55 -17.23
CA GLY A 261 -5.80 -9.53 -16.24
C GLY A 261 -5.44 -8.81 -14.93
N PRO A 262 -6.15 -9.11 -13.82
CA PRO A 262 -5.82 -8.58 -12.49
C PRO A 262 -4.43 -9.00 -11.98
N GLY A 263 -4.00 -8.42 -10.86
CA GLY A 263 -2.69 -8.71 -10.26
C GLY A 263 -2.16 -7.53 -9.46
N TRP A 264 -0.85 -7.31 -9.47
CA TRP A 264 -0.23 -6.12 -8.94
C TRP A 264 0.66 -5.44 -9.98
N LEU A 265 0.86 -4.14 -9.82
CA LEU A 265 1.79 -3.34 -10.60
C LEU A 265 2.66 -2.51 -9.65
N ALA A 266 3.97 -2.55 -9.87
CA ALA A 266 4.94 -1.75 -9.13
C ALA A 266 5.67 -0.77 -10.05
N ILE A 267 5.84 0.45 -9.56
CA ILE A 267 6.72 1.45 -10.17
C ILE A 267 7.99 1.51 -9.35
N CYS A 268 9.14 1.46 -10.01
CA CYS A 268 10.43 1.26 -9.37
C CYS A 268 11.51 2.19 -9.91
N SER A 269 12.39 2.64 -9.03
CA SER A 269 13.66 3.30 -9.37
C SER A 269 14.79 2.31 -9.13
N GLY A 270 15.23 1.62 -10.19
CA GLY A 270 16.08 0.44 -10.05
C GLY A 270 15.36 -0.65 -9.26
N THR A 271 15.94 -1.04 -8.13
CA THR A 271 15.39 -2.05 -7.18
C THR A 271 14.58 -1.41 -6.06
N ASN A 272 14.58 -0.08 -5.94
CA ASN A 272 13.77 0.63 -4.97
C ASN A 272 12.33 0.78 -5.47
N MET A 273 11.36 0.35 -4.68
CA MET A 273 9.95 0.44 -5.03
C MET A 273 9.41 1.83 -4.67
N LEU A 274 8.86 2.51 -5.67
CA LEU A 274 8.26 3.83 -5.53
C LEU A 274 6.76 3.74 -5.26
N SER A 275 6.09 2.76 -5.86
CA SER A 275 4.68 2.47 -5.60
C SER A 275 4.33 1.03 -5.93
N TRP A 276 3.26 0.54 -5.28
CA TRP A 276 2.66 -0.76 -5.53
C TRP A 276 1.14 -0.60 -5.50
N TYR A 277 0.53 -1.00 -6.61
CA TYR A 277 -0.91 -1.00 -6.84
C TYR A 277 -1.47 -2.41 -6.95
N SER A 278 -2.69 -2.60 -6.49
CA SER A 278 -3.53 -3.76 -6.81
C SER A 278 -4.30 -3.46 -8.09
N MET A 279 -4.14 -4.30 -9.12
CA MET A 279 -4.76 -4.10 -10.43
C MET A 279 -6.12 -4.80 -10.49
N VAL A 280 -7.15 -4.07 -10.90
CA VAL A 280 -8.53 -4.57 -10.99
C VAL A 280 -9.12 -4.19 -12.35
N GLU A 281 -9.82 -5.12 -13.00
CA GLU A 281 -10.54 -4.83 -14.24
C GLU A 281 -11.74 -3.91 -13.96
N GLY A 282 -11.89 -2.85 -14.74
CA GLY A 282 -12.99 -1.90 -14.62
C GLY A 282 -12.76 -0.65 -15.47
N PRO A 283 -13.72 0.28 -15.50
CA PRO A 283 -13.57 1.52 -16.25
C PRO A 283 -12.29 2.27 -15.84
N ASP A 284 -11.48 2.68 -16.82
CA ASP A 284 -10.22 3.36 -16.56
C ASP A 284 -10.46 4.81 -16.09
N VAL A 285 -10.62 4.94 -14.77
CA VAL A 285 -10.78 6.21 -14.08
C VAL A 285 -9.58 6.44 -13.17
N PHE A 286 -8.87 7.52 -13.45
CA PHE A 286 -7.68 7.92 -12.72
C PHE A 286 -7.99 9.13 -11.83
N THR A 287 -7.53 9.10 -10.58
CA THR A 287 -7.69 10.20 -9.65
C THR A 287 -6.35 10.83 -9.30
N TYR A 288 -6.33 12.14 -9.22
CA TYR A 288 -5.17 12.90 -8.75
C TYR A 288 -5.61 13.82 -7.62
N SER A 289 -4.99 13.65 -6.45
CA SER A 289 -5.27 14.45 -5.25
C SER A 289 -4.07 15.36 -4.98
N GLY A 290 -4.12 16.57 -5.54
CA GLY A 290 -3.14 17.64 -5.30
C GLY A 290 -3.70 18.67 -4.32
N GLU A 291 -3.63 19.97 -4.68
CA GLU A 291 -4.39 21.02 -3.99
C GLU A 291 -5.90 20.83 -4.15
N GLU A 292 -6.33 20.22 -5.26
CA GLU A 292 -7.72 19.88 -5.58
C GLU A 292 -7.80 18.41 -6.07
N LEU A 293 -8.97 17.79 -5.89
CA LEU A 293 -9.25 16.45 -6.43
C LEU A 293 -9.63 16.57 -7.91
N THR A 294 -8.88 15.90 -8.78
CA THR A 294 -9.20 15.77 -10.21
C THR A 294 -9.52 14.33 -10.55
N ILE A 295 -10.64 14.12 -11.25
CA ILE A 295 -11.07 12.80 -11.74
C ILE A 295 -10.95 12.80 -13.26
N TYR A 296 -10.19 11.85 -13.80
CA TYR A 296 -9.96 11.65 -15.23
C TYR A 296 -10.75 10.44 -15.70
N ASN A 297 -11.66 10.65 -16.66
CA ASN A 297 -12.28 9.57 -17.41
C ASN A 297 -11.42 9.27 -18.63
N ARG A 298 -10.71 8.15 -18.63
CA ARG A 298 -9.84 7.74 -19.73
C ARG A 298 -10.53 6.76 -20.69
N GLU A 299 -11.83 6.56 -20.51
CA GLU A 299 -12.65 5.81 -21.46
C GLU A 299 -13.07 6.66 -22.66
N ASN A 300 -13.46 5.96 -23.71
CA ASN A 300 -13.98 6.57 -24.94
C ASN A 300 -15.48 6.92 -24.88
N TYR A 301 -16.12 6.74 -23.72
CA TYR A 301 -17.52 7.08 -23.45
C TYR A 301 -17.66 7.97 -22.22
N SER A 302 -18.75 8.73 -22.15
CA SER A 302 -19.04 9.58 -20.99
C SER A 302 -19.60 8.77 -19.82
N MET A 303 -19.27 9.18 -18.59
CA MET A 303 -19.76 8.54 -17.37
C MET A 303 -20.50 9.53 -16.49
N PRO A 304 -21.63 9.16 -15.87
CA PRO A 304 -22.22 9.97 -14.81
C PRO A 304 -21.34 9.92 -13.56
N ILE A 305 -21.41 10.98 -12.75
CA ILE A 305 -20.85 10.97 -11.39
C ILE A 305 -22.01 10.99 -10.40
N SER A 306 -22.04 10.01 -9.51
CA SER A 306 -22.85 10.03 -8.29
C SER A 306 -21.99 10.43 -7.10
N ILE A 307 -22.65 10.99 -6.09
CA ILE A 307 -22.04 11.29 -4.80
C ILE A 307 -22.74 10.43 -3.77
N ASP A 308 -21.97 9.72 -2.96
CA ASP A 308 -22.46 9.06 -1.76
C ASP A 308 -21.85 9.72 -0.53
N TRP A 309 -22.69 10.00 0.47
CA TRP A 309 -22.30 10.69 1.69
C TRP A 309 -22.68 9.86 2.90
N THR A 310 -21.68 9.57 3.73
CA THR A 310 -21.83 8.77 4.93
C THR A 310 -21.21 9.49 6.14
N GLY A 311 -21.51 8.98 7.34
CA GLY A 311 -20.95 9.49 8.58
C GLY A 311 -21.96 10.18 9.50
N ASP A 312 -21.46 10.67 10.64
CA ASP A 312 -22.26 11.19 11.76
C ASP A 312 -21.92 12.63 12.14
N ALA A 313 -21.02 13.29 11.40
CA ALA A 313 -20.86 14.74 11.47
C ALA A 313 -22.00 15.40 10.68
N ASP A 314 -22.76 16.27 11.35
CA ASP A 314 -23.92 16.98 10.79
C ASP A 314 -23.65 17.45 9.34
N GLU A 315 -24.52 16.96 8.45
CA GLU A 315 -24.47 16.98 6.98
C GLU A 315 -24.34 18.39 6.38
N PHE A 316 -23.77 18.49 5.15
CA PHE A 316 -23.78 19.60 4.14
C PHE A 316 -23.56 21.06 4.57
N ASP A 317 -24.01 21.51 5.73
CA ASP A 317 -23.79 22.87 6.23
C ASP A 317 -22.31 23.11 6.54
N LYS A 318 -21.55 22.07 6.90
CA LYS A 318 -20.11 22.14 7.19
C LYS A 318 -19.22 22.08 5.95
N TRP A 319 -19.70 21.57 4.82
CA TRP A 319 -18.90 21.34 3.62
C TRP A 319 -19.65 21.79 2.37
N ASP A 320 -19.09 22.76 1.64
CA ASP A 320 -19.56 23.11 0.30
C ASP A 320 -18.84 22.23 -0.73
N ILE A 321 -19.62 21.41 -1.46
CA ILE A 321 -19.12 20.39 -2.38
C ILE A 321 -19.76 20.60 -3.73
N SER A 322 -18.94 20.90 -4.72
CA SER A 322 -19.35 21.06 -6.11
C SER A 322 -18.71 19.99 -6.97
N VAL A 323 -19.55 19.08 -7.47
CA VAL A 323 -19.16 17.97 -8.35
C VAL A 323 -20.04 18.02 -9.61
N PRO A 324 -19.45 17.97 -10.82
CA PRO A 324 -20.23 17.86 -12.06
C PRO A 324 -21.04 16.56 -12.12
N SER A 325 -22.18 16.56 -12.80
CA SER A 325 -23.03 15.36 -12.91
C SER A 325 -22.47 14.24 -13.79
N GLY A 326 -21.33 14.46 -14.44
CA GLY A 326 -20.65 13.48 -15.28
C GLY A 326 -19.36 14.01 -15.89
N ILE A 327 -18.59 13.11 -16.49
CA ILE A 327 -17.35 13.38 -17.20
C ILE A 327 -17.50 12.89 -18.64
N ASP A 328 -17.18 13.75 -19.61
CA ASP A 328 -17.11 13.36 -21.01
C ASP A 328 -16.00 12.31 -21.25
N ALA A 329 -16.08 11.62 -22.39
CA ALA A 329 -15.03 10.71 -22.82
C ALA A 329 -13.66 11.42 -22.91
N MET A 330 -12.59 10.75 -22.48
CA MET A 330 -11.21 11.26 -22.56
C MET A 330 -11.05 12.66 -21.96
N SER A 331 -11.74 12.93 -20.86
CA SER A 331 -11.82 14.25 -20.23
C SER A 331 -11.64 14.16 -18.72
N SER A 332 -11.55 15.31 -18.07
CA SER A 332 -11.36 15.40 -16.62
C SER A 332 -12.25 16.47 -16.01
N VAL A 333 -12.62 16.26 -14.75
CA VAL A 333 -13.32 17.25 -13.94
C VAL A 333 -12.59 17.52 -12.63
N PHE A 334 -12.77 18.73 -12.14
CA PHE A 334 -12.33 19.14 -10.81
C PHE A 334 -13.48 19.00 -9.82
N VAL A 335 -13.17 18.47 -8.64
CA VAL A 335 -14.07 18.38 -7.50
C VAL A 335 -13.63 19.40 -6.47
N ASN A 336 -14.49 20.38 -6.21
CA ASN A 336 -14.23 21.40 -5.20
C ASN A 336 -14.92 21.01 -3.89
N MET A 337 -14.14 20.99 -2.80
CA MET A 337 -14.60 20.65 -1.46
C MET A 337 -14.02 21.67 -0.47
N THR A 338 -14.87 22.49 0.12
CA THR A 338 -14.45 23.53 1.08
C THR A 338 -15.18 23.41 2.41
N SER A 339 -14.45 23.54 3.53
CA SER A 339 -15.05 23.61 4.86
C SER A 339 -15.68 24.98 5.10
N ASN A 340 -16.88 25.00 5.66
CA ASN A 340 -17.63 26.21 6.04
C ASN A 340 -17.40 26.64 7.50
N ASP A 341 -16.72 25.83 8.32
CA ASP A 341 -16.50 26.09 9.74
C ASP A 341 -15.06 25.80 10.20
N ASP A 342 -14.66 26.40 11.32
CA ASP A 342 -13.36 26.23 11.98
C ASP A 342 -13.31 24.92 12.83
N SER A 343 -14.45 24.29 13.15
CA SER A 343 -14.52 23.00 13.85
C SER A 343 -14.42 21.82 12.86
N HIS A 344 -13.20 21.52 12.42
CA HIS A 344 -12.94 20.55 11.35
C HIS A 344 -13.18 19.11 11.83
N ALA A 345 -14.38 18.58 11.57
CA ALA A 345 -14.62 17.14 11.54
C ALA A 345 -13.72 16.51 10.46
N PRO A 346 -13.08 15.35 10.69
CA PRO A 346 -12.33 14.69 9.64
C PRO A 346 -13.27 14.21 8.53
N LEU A 347 -12.99 14.69 7.31
CA LEU A 347 -13.61 14.27 6.06
C LEU A 347 -12.61 13.40 5.29
N VAL A 348 -13.09 12.28 4.78
CA VAL A 348 -12.35 11.41 3.88
C VAL A 348 -13.17 11.19 2.63
N TYR A 349 -12.49 10.99 1.51
CA TYR A 349 -13.16 10.73 0.24
C TYR A 349 -12.37 9.71 -0.58
N TRP A 350 -13.08 8.98 -1.42
CA TRP A 350 -12.50 8.03 -2.36
C TRP A 350 -13.41 7.87 -3.57
N VAL A 351 -12.84 7.42 -4.68
CA VAL A 351 -13.57 7.21 -5.93
C VAL A 351 -13.63 5.72 -6.21
N GLU A 352 -14.84 5.24 -6.47
CA GLU A 352 -15.11 3.91 -6.98
C GLU A 352 -15.79 4.02 -8.34
N THR A 353 -15.66 2.96 -9.13
CA THR A 353 -16.28 2.90 -10.45
C THR A 353 -16.85 1.51 -10.67
N ASP A 354 -17.99 1.49 -11.35
CA ASP A 354 -18.72 0.28 -11.70
C ASP A 354 -19.38 0.44 -13.07
N GLU A 355 -20.28 -0.49 -13.43
CA GLU A 355 -21.04 -0.43 -14.68
C GLU A 355 -22.00 0.78 -14.76
N ASN A 356 -22.34 1.40 -13.63
CA ASN A 356 -23.27 2.54 -13.54
C ASN A 356 -22.57 3.88 -13.68
N GLY A 357 -21.25 3.95 -13.46
CA GLY A 357 -20.43 5.14 -13.66
C GLY A 357 -19.40 5.34 -12.55
N ILE A 358 -19.19 6.60 -12.19
CA ILE A 358 -18.23 7.01 -11.16
C ILE A 358 -18.99 7.35 -9.88
N ASN A 359 -18.61 6.74 -8.76
CA ASN A 359 -19.13 7.09 -7.45
C ASN A 359 -18.06 7.80 -6.61
N LEU A 360 -18.32 9.06 -6.27
CA LEU A 360 -17.50 9.80 -5.31
C LEU A 360 -18.09 9.59 -3.92
N ASN A 361 -17.41 8.77 -3.12
CA ASN A 361 -17.78 8.49 -1.76
C ASN A 361 -17.13 9.51 -0.82
N LEU A 362 -17.91 10.05 0.12
CA LEU A 362 -17.46 10.95 1.17
C LEU A 362 -17.92 10.41 2.52
N ALA A 363 -17.04 10.50 3.52
CA ALA A 363 -17.38 10.12 4.89
C ALA A 363 -16.83 11.15 5.88
N ALA A 364 -17.70 11.70 6.72
CA ALA A 364 -17.34 12.69 7.75
C ALA A 364 -17.76 12.22 9.14
N ARG A 365 -16.83 12.26 10.11
CA ARG A 365 -17.08 11.79 11.48
C ARG A 365 -16.99 12.91 12.51
N SER A 366 -17.82 12.86 13.53
CA SER A 366 -17.79 13.82 14.63
C SER A 366 -16.55 13.64 15.51
N ASN A 367 -16.05 14.74 16.07
CA ASN A 367 -14.88 14.68 16.93
C ASN A 367 -15.15 13.88 18.21
N LEU A 368 -14.15 13.12 18.66
CA LEU A 368 -14.24 12.37 19.92
C LEU A 368 -14.42 13.36 21.10
N GLY A 369 -15.64 13.45 21.62
CA GLY A 369 -15.98 14.27 22.79
C GLY A 369 -17.06 15.34 22.59
N ASP A 370 -17.65 15.45 21.39
CA ASP A 370 -18.84 16.28 21.12
C ASP A 370 -20.16 15.57 21.45
#